data_AF-A0A168MVH7-F1
#
_entry.id   AF-A0A168MVH7-F1
#
_cell.length_a   1.000
_cell.length_b   1.000
_cell.length_c   1.000
_cell.angle_alpha   90.00
_cell.angle_beta   90.00
_cell.angle_gamma   90.00
#
_symmetry.space_group_name_H-M   'P 1'
#
loop_
_entity.id
_entity.type
_entity.pdbx_description
1 polymer ?
#
loop_
_entity_poly.entity_id
_entity_poly.type
_entity_poly.pdbx_seq_one_letter_code
_entity_poly.pdbx_strand_id
1 'polypeptide(L)'
;MDFLPFVDSMVYQQRAIFKLPNRELRFVILDMANLNVGRHFCNQLTKQQWKSFYKNTMHYSARNLWYRMIHKQSSNQLAMAQRNLKHAASDRCTLCNEIEDASHLLIKCVHKLDVWDSSFKEFLSYPKSADPQQIYSSIMRFKLNQYYLYHHDLHITIYDFFATIMRTIWRHHYRQFYDLIPFDAIQACRHIRTELLRLSSLRSLSH
;
A
#
# COMPACT_ATOMS: atom_id res chain seq x y z
N MET A 1 -18.05 -27.24 0.03
CA MET A 1 -16.69 -27.77 -0.18
C MET A 1 -15.94 -27.57 1.12
N ASP A 2 -15.53 -28.67 1.75
CA ASP A 2 -14.70 -28.63 2.95
C ASP A 2 -13.23 -28.46 2.54
N PHE A 3 -12.65 -27.33 2.90
CA PHE A 3 -11.26 -27.00 2.59
C PHE A 3 -10.30 -27.45 3.69
N LEU A 4 -10.79 -27.97 4.82
CA LEU A 4 -9.97 -28.40 5.96
C LEU A 4 -8.86 -29.40 5.57
N PRO A 5 -9.11 -30.43 4.73
CA PRO A 5 -8.05 -31.37 4.35
C PRO A 5 -6.89 -30.71 3.59
N PHE A 6 -7.18 -29.67 2.81
CA PHE A 6 -6.17 -28.89 2.09
C PHE A 6 -5.42 -27.95 3.03
N VAL A 7 -6.14 -27.34 3.99
CA VAL A 7 -5.57 -26.47 5.03
C VAL A 7 -4.56 -27.23 5.89
N ASP A 8 -4.89 -28.46 6.30
CA ASP A 8 -4.02 -29.30 7.14
C ASP A 8 -2.78 -29.82 6.40
N SER A 9 -2.83 -29.89 5.05
CA SER A 9 -1.70 -30.28 4.22
C SER A 9 -0.61 -29.19 4.08
N MET A 10 -0.93 -27.94 4.42
CA MET A 10 0.00 -26.82 4.33
C MET A 10 0.88 -26.73 5.56
N VAL A 11 2.00 -27.44 5.52
CA VAL A 11 2.97 -27.55 6.61
C VAL A 11 4.32 -26.98 6.17
N TYR A 12 4.94 -26.14 7.00
CA TYR A 12 6.31 -25.66 6.82
C TYR A 12 7.13 -25.98 8.06
N GLN A 13 8.27 -26.66 7.89
CA GLN A 13 9.12 -27.16 8.98
C GLN A 13 8.30 -27.89 10.07
N GLN A 14 7.41 -28.80 9.65
CA GLN A 14 6.54 -29.59 10.54
C GLN A 14 5.50 -28.78 11.36
N ARG A 15 5.31 -27.50 11.06
CA ARG A 15 4.23 -26.68 11.64
C ARG A 15 3.17 -26.33 10.60
N ALA A 16 1.90 -26.45 10.99
CA ALA A 16 0.78 -26.02 10.17
C ALA A 16 0.86 -24.51 9.93
N ILE A 17 0.95 -24.10 8.66
CA ILE A 17 1.18 -22.72 8.22
C ILE A 17 0.09 -21.79 8.79
N PHE A 18 -1.17 -22.23 8.82
CA PHE A 18 -2.29 -21.42 9.31
C PHE A 18 -2.30 -21.16 10.82
N LYS A 19 -1.52 -21.91 11.60
CA LYS A 19 -1.37 -21.68 13.04
C LYS A 19 -0.26 -20.66 13.34
N LEU A 20 0.49 -20.25 12.33
CA LEU A 20 1.58 -19.28 12.50
C LEU A 20 1.03 -17.85 12.52
N PRO A 21 1.54 -16.99 13.42
CA PRO A 21 1.28 -15.56 13.36
C PRO A 21 1.63 -14.98 11.99
N ASN A 22 0.90 -13.95 11.55
CA ASN A 22 1.16 -13.24 10.29
C ASN A 22 2.62 -12.77 10.10
N ARG A 23 3.36 -12.56 11.20
CA ARG A 23 4.79 -12.23 11.18
C ARG A 23 5.64 -13.44 10.80
N GLU A 24 5.38 -14.60 11.40
CA GLU A 24 6.10 -15.84 11.13
C GLU A 24 5.80 -16.37 9.73
N LEU A 25 4.54 -16.28 9.30
CA LEU A 25 4.13 -16.55 7.91
C LEU A 25 4.99 -15.81 6.88
N ARG A 26 5.39 -14.56 7.16
CA ARG A 26 6.27 -13.81 6.26
C ARG A 26 7.66 -14.42 6.19
N PHE A 27 8.23 -14.88 7.31
CA PHE A 27 9.54 -15.53 7.32
C PHE A 27 9.50 -16.87 6.60
N VAL A 28 8.41 -17.64 6.76
CA VAL A 28 8.15 -18.86 5.99
C VAL A 28 8.14 -18.57 4.49
N ILE A 29 7.36 -17.58 4.05
CA ILE A 29 7.30 -17.14 2.64
C ILE A 29 8.70 -16.69 2.14
N LEU A 30 9.49 -16.02 2.98
CA LEU A 30 10.83 -15.54 2.64
C LEU A 30 11.89 -16.65 2.52
N ASP A 31 11.69 -17.77 3.23
CA ASP A 31 12.60 -18.91 3.27
C ASP A 31 12.27 -19.97 2.20
N MET A 32 11.02 -20.02 1.73
CA MET A 32 10.64 -20.85 0.59
C MET A 32 11.43 -20.45 -0.67
N ALA A 33 12.53 -21.17 -0.93
CA ALA A 33 13.44 -20.97 -2.07
C ALA A 33 12.71 -20.99 -3.42
N ASN A 34 11.58 -21.70 -3.46
CA ASN A 34 10.70 -21.89 -4.60
C ASN A 34 9.26 -21.58 -4.22
N LEU A 35 8.95 -20.36 -3.81
CA LEU A 35 7.58 -19.89 -4.03
C LEU A 35 7.31 -20.06 -5.53
N ASN A 36 6.44 -20.99 -5.89
CA ASN A 36 5.79 -20.98 -7.19
C ASN A 36 4.87 -19.76 -7.20
N VAL A 37 5.51 -18.60 -7.34
CA VAL A 37 4.88 -17.31 -7.54
C VAL A 37 4.17 -17.46 -8.86
N GLY A 38 2.87 -17.78 -8.82
CA GLY A 38 2.08 -18.12 -10.00
C GLY A 38 2.24 -17.11 -11.13
N ARG A 39 1.67 -17.39 -12.31
CA ARG A 39 1.83 -16.65 -13.60
C ARG A 39 1.73 -15.10 -13.55
N HIS A 40 1.36 -14.51 -12.43
CA HIS A 40 1.27 -13.08 -12.15
C HIS A 40 2.48 -12.49 -11.40
N PHE A 41 3.61 -13.20 -11.24
CA PHE A 41 4.81 -12.62 -10.64
C PHE A 41 5.28 -11.39 -11.44
N CYS A 42 5.50 -10.27 -10.76
CA CYS A 42 6.08 -9.11 -11.39
C CYS A 42 7.56 -9.36 -11.62
N ASN A 43 7.93 -9.78 -12.84
CA ASN A 43 9.32 -10.02 -13.26
C ASN A 43 10.22 -8.77 -13.16
N GLN A 44 9.65 -7.60 -12.85
CA GLN A 44 10.37 -6.34 -12.71
C GLN A 44 11.05 -6.18 -11.33
N LEU A 45 10.77 -7.06 -10.37
CA LEU A 45 11.29 -6.97 -9.00
C LEU A 45 12.21 -8.15 -8.67
N THR A 46 13.38 -7.85 -8.12
CA THR A 46 14.36 -8.85 -7.69
C THR A 46 13.97 -9.53 -6.37
N LYS A 47 14.52 -10.71 -6.09
CA LYS A 47 14.33 -11.40 -4.80
C LYS A 47 14.72 -10.52 -3.60
N GLN A 48 15.78 -9.72 -3.73
CA GLN A 48 16.25 -8.82 -2.67
C GLN A 48 15.24 -7.69 -2.38
N GLN A 49 14.64 -7.12 -3.43
CA GLN A 49 13.61 -6.10 -3.32
C GLN A 49 12.38 -6.64 -2.57
N TRP A 50 11.93 -7.86 -2.90
CA TRP A 50 10.87 -8.53 -2.15
C TRP A 50 11.23 -8.81 -0.69
N LYS A 51 12.45 -9.32 -0.44
CA LYS A 51 12.94 -9.55 0.93
C LYS A 51 12.91 -8.26 1.76
N SER A 52 13.34 -7.14 1.19
CA SER A 52 13.26 -5.83 1.83
C SER A 52 11.82 -5.43 2.15
N PHE A 53 10.91 -5.53 1.16
CA PHE A 53 9.50 -5.19 1.34
C PHE A 53 8.82 -5.98 2.47
N TYR A 54 9.07 -7.28 2.58
CA TYR A 54 8.48 -8.10 3.64
C TYR A 54 9.09 -7.88 5.02
N LYS A 55 10.38 -7.50 5.10
CA LYS A 55 11.07 -7.19 6.36
C LYS A 55 10.63 -5.85 6.97
N ASN A 56 10.18 -4.90 6.16
CA ASN A 56 9.72 -3.60 6.64
C ASN A 56 8.50 -3.72 7.56
N THR A 57 8.46 -2.93 8.63
CA THR A 57 7.44 -2.90 9.69
C THR A 57 6.19 -2.10 9.33
N MET A 58 5.77 -2.09 8.06
CA MET A 58 4.56 -1.40 7.62
C MET A 58 3.26 -2.10 8.03
N HIS A 59 2.19 -1.32 8.18
CA HIS A 59 0.84 -1.82 8.48
C HIS A 59 0.36 -2.84 7.44
N TYR A 60 -0.31 -3.91 7.88
CA TYR A 60 -0.69 -5.03 6.99
C TYR A 60 -1.62 -4.58 5.84
N SER A 61 -2.57 -3.69 6.11
CA SER A 61 -3.50 -3.20 5.08
C SER A 61 -2.79 -2.42 3.98
N ALA A 62 -1.77 -1.62 4.34
CA ALA A 62 -0.97 -0.89 3.37
C ALA A 62 -0.10 -1.84 2.54
N ARG A 63 0.49 -2.87 3.18
CA ARG A 63 1.25 -3.91 2.48
C ARG A 63 0.38 -4.65 1.46
N ASN A 64 -0.83 -5.03 1.84
CA ASN A 64 -1.77 -5.73 0.95
C ASN A 64 -2.18 -4.84 -0.24
N LEU A 65 -2.43 -3.55 0.01
CA LEU A 65 -2.74 -2.59 -1.05
C LEU A 65 -1.58 -2.47 -2.04
N TRP A 66 -0.36 -2.26 -1.53
CA TRP A 66 0.85 -2.13 -2.34
C TRP A 66 1.14 -3.40 -3.14
N TYR A 67 1.00 -4.58 -2.51
CA TYR A 67 1.11 -5.87 -3.18
C TYR A 67 0.11 -5.99 -4.34
N ARG A 68 -1.17 -5.66 -4.11
CA ARG A 68 -2.21 -5.70 -5.16
C ARG A 68 -1.90 -4.75 -6.31
N MET A 69 -1.31 -3.58 -6.07
CA MET A 69 -0.89 -2.69 -7.15
C MET A 69 0.17 -3.32 -8.03
N ILE A 70 1.22 -3.90 -7.42
CA ILE A 70 2.34 -4.54 -8.14
C ILE A 70 1.83 -5.66 -9.04
N HIS A 71 0.86 -6.43 -8.57
CA HIS A 71 0.27 -7.54 -9.32
C HIS A 71 -0.89 -7.13 -10.25
N LYS A 72 -1.15 -5.82 -10.43
CA LYS A 72 -2.28 -5.31 -11.23
C LYS A 72 -3.65 -5.86 -10.79
N GLN A 73 -3.79 -6.09 -9.49
CA GLN A 73 -4.98 -6.64 -8.82
C GLN A 73 -5.65 -5.62 -7.88
N SER A 74 -5.33 -4.33 -8.03
CA SER A 74 -6.02 -3.28 -7.27
C SER A 74 -7.49 -3.16 -7.70
N SER A 75 -8.35 -2.79 -6.75
CA SER A 75 -9.79 -2.72 -6.92
C SER A 75 -10.26 -1.38 -7.54
N ASN A 76 -9.52 -0.83 -8.50
CA ASN A 76 -9.84 0.45 -9.15
C ASN A 76 -11.06 0.34 -10.10
N GLN A 77 -11.68 1.47 -10.46
CA GLN A 77 -12.86 1.48 -11.33
C GLN A 77 -12.60 0.80 -12.69
N LEU A 78 -11.44 1.03 -13.32
CA LEU A 78 -11.11 0.38 -14.60
C LEU A 78 -11.12 -1.15 -14.49
N ALA A 79 -10.50 -1.70 -13.44
CA ALA A 79 -10.46 -3.14 -13.21
C ALA A 79 -11.85 -3.70 -12.85
N MET A 80 -12.69 -2.92 -12.16
CA MET A 80 -14.06 -3.32 -11.84
C MET A 80 -14.94 -3.33 -13.10
N ALA A 81 -14.83 -2.31 -13.94
CA ALA A 81 -15.55 -2.19 -15.22
C ALA A 81 -15.16 -3.32 -16.18
N GLN A 82 -13.87 -3.60 -16.33
CA GLN A 82 -13.38 -4.72 -17.16
C GLN A 82 -13.87 -6.09 -16.70
N ARG A 83 -14.22 -6.23 -15.42
CA ARG A 83 -14.75 -7.48 -14.84
C ARG A 83 -16.28 -7.54 -14.84
N ASN A 84 -16.96 -6.54 -15.40
CA ASN A 84 -18.43 -6.43 -15.43
C ASN A 84 -19.06 -6.62 -14.03
N LEU A 85 -18.45 -6.05 -12.99
CA LEU A 85 -19.02 -6.10 -11.65
C LEU A 85 -20.29 -5.26 -11.60
N LYS A 86 -21.36 -5.77 -10.98
CA LYS A 86 -22.71 -5.16 -10.95
C LYS A 86 -22.75 -3.70 -10.47
N HIS A 87 -21.76 -3.26 -9.69
CA HIS A 87 -21.69 -1.91 -9.14
C HIS A 87 -20.65 -1.01 -9.84
N ALA A 88 -19.98 -1.51 -10.88
CA ALA A 88 -19.02 -0.74 -11.67
C ALA A 88 -19.75 -0.03 -12.81
N ALA A 89 -20.33 1.13 -12.51
CA ALA A 89 -21.07 1.92 -13.50
C ALA A 89 -20.18 2.52 -14.59
N SER A 90 -18.89 2.73 -14.29
CA SER A 90 -17.91 3.36 -15.19
C SER A 90 -16.49 2.96 -14.79
N ASP A 91 -15.54 3.09 -15.72
CA ASP A 91 -14.09 3.03 -15.46
C ASP A 91 -13.49 4.35 -14.98
N ARG A 92 -14.32 5.40 -14.81
CA ARG A 92 -13.91 6.75 -14.48
C ARG A 92 -13.88 7.02 -12.98
N CYS A 93 -12.91 7.82 -12.57
CA CYS A 93 -12.76 8.36 -11.23
C CYS A 93 -13.94 9.28 -10.89
N THR A 94 -14.59 9.04 -9.76
CA THR A 94 -15.74 9.85 -9.31
C THR A 94 -15.36 11.28 -8.88
N LEU A 95 -14.07 11.58 -8.75
CA LEU A 95 -13.59 12.89 -8.30
C LEU A 95 -13.24 13.82 -9.46
N CYS A 96 -12.59 13.31 -10.50
CA CYS A 96 -12.10 14.13 -11.62
C CYS A 96 -12.46 13.58 -13.01
N ASN A 97 -13.25 12.51 -13.09
CA ASN A 97 -13.80 11.92 -14.32
C ASN A 97 -12.78 11.34 -15.33
N GLU A 98 -11.51 11.24 -14.95
CA GLU A 98 -10.46 10.54 -15.70
C GLU A 98 -10.51 9.02 -15.50
N ILE A 99 -9.89 8.24 -16.39
CA ILE A 99 -9.82 6.78 -16.25
C ILE A 99 -9.09 6.41 -14.95
N GLU A 100 -9.76 5.66 -14.08
CA GLU A 100 -9.18 5.26 -12.79
C GLU A 100 -8.49 3.90 -12.88
N ASP A 101 -7.21 3.92 -13.26
CA ASP A 101 -6.30 2.78 -13.07
C ASP A 101 -5.69 2.77 -11.65
N ALA A 102 -4.80 1.81 -11.36
CA ALA A 102 -4.15 1.70 -10.05
C ALA A 102 -3.33 2.95 -9.67
N SER A 103 -2.71 3.60 -10.66
CA SER A 103 -1.90 4.80 -10.46
C SER A 103 -2.79 6.01 -10.19
N HIS A 104 -3.90 6.12 -10.92
CA HIS A 104 -4.89 7.17 -10.73
C HIS A 104 -5.64 7.04 -9.41
N LEU A 105 -6.02 5.81 -9.03
CA LEU A 105 -6.71 5.51 -7.76
C LEU A 105 -5.95 6.02 -6.53
N LEU A 106 -4.62 6.08 -6.55
CA LEU A 106 -3.84 6.44 -5.36
C LEU A 106 -2.96 7.66 -5.52
N ILE A 107 -2.65 8.09 -6.75
CA ILE A 107 -1.59 9.08 -7.01
C ILE A 107 -2.02 10.13 -8.02
N LYS A 108 -2.38 9.75 -9.26
CA LYS A 108 -2.51 10.72 -10.37
C LYS A 108 -3.78 11.58 -10.33
N CYS A 109 -4.83 11.17 -9.61
CA CYS A 109 -6.00 12.02 -9.44
C CYS A 109 -5.59 13.33 -8.75
N VAL A 110 -6.01 14.49 -9.29
CA VAL A 110 -5.61 15.82 -8.77
C VAL A 110 -5.86 15.96 -7.27
N HIS A 111 -7.04 15.55 -6.78
CA HIS A 111 -7.38 15.61 -5.36
C HIS A 111 -6.53 14.68 -4.47
N LYS A 112 -6.03 13.57 -5.05
CA LYS A 112 -5.16 12.63 -4.35
C LYS A 112 -3.71 13.11 -4.40
N LEU A 113 -3.33 13.78 -5.48
CA LEU A 113 -2.03 14.42 -5.63
C LEU A 113 -1.88 15.59 -4.65
N ASP A 114 -2.94 16.35 -4.37
CA ASP A 114 -2.94 17.39 -3.32
C ASP A 114 -2.56 16.82 -1.94
N VAL A 115 -3.03 15.61 -1.63
CA VAL A 115 -2.69 14.90 -0.38
C VAL A 115 -1.21 14.51 -0.36
N TRP A 116 -0.68 13.99 -1.47
CA TRP A 116 0.75 13.68 -1.61
C TRP A 116 1.61 14.94 -1.45
N ASP A 117 1.27 16.00 -2.15
CA ASP A 117 2.01 17.26 -2.16
C ASP A 117 2.02 17.92 -0.78
N SER A 118 0.86 17.97 -0.12
CA SER A 118 0.74 18.44 1.27
C SER A 118 1.59 17.61 2.23
N SER A 119 1.55 16.28 2.11
CA SER A 119 2.33 15.38 2.95
C SER A 119 3.84 15.53 2.70
N PHE A 120 4.26 15.73 1.44
CA PHE A 120 5.66 15.94 1.08
C PHE A 120 6.17 17.27 1.66
N LYS A 121 5.40 18.34 1.52
CA LYS A 121 5.71 19.65 2.10
C LYS A 121 5.87 19.58 3.61
N GLU A 122 5.02 18.83 4.29
CA GLU A 122 5.03 18.72 5.75
C GLU A 122 6.16 17.82 6.28
N PHE A 123 6.35 16.62 5.70
CA PHE A 123 7.18 15.58 6.32
C PHE A 123 8.53 15.32 5.65
N LEU A 124 8.71 15.68 4.38
CA LEU A 124 9.97 15.43 3.67
C LEU A 124 10.86 16.67 3.70
N SER A 125 12.16 16.49 3.92
CA SER A 125 13.16 17.52 3.61
C SER A 125 13.37 17.63 2.10
N TYR A 126 13.32 16.50 1.37
CA TYR A 126 13.40 16.44 -0.09
C TYR A 126 12.79 15.12 -0.62
N PRO A 127 12.09 15.13 -1.77
CA PRO A 127 11.58 16.28 -2.51
C PRO A 127 10.38 16.93 -1.81
N LYS A 128 10.14 18.21 -2.12
CA LYS A 128 9.05 19.02 -1.54
C LYS A 128 7.77 19.08 -2.38
N SER A 129 7.84 18.60 -3.61
CA SER A 129 6.71 18.55 -4.53
C SER A 129 6.46 17.11 -4.94
N ALA A 130 5.20 16.75 -5.07
CA ALA A 130 4.79 15.41 -5.48
C ALA A 130 4.79 15.28 -7.01
N ASP A 131 5.77 14.56 -7.57
CA ASP A 131 5.70 14.09 -8.97
C ASP A 131 4.95 12.74 -9.02
N PRO A 132 3.75 12.68 -9.62
CA PRO A 132 2.95 11.46 -9.66
C PRO A 132 3.63 10.31 -10.42
N GLN A 133 4.41 10.59 -11.46
CA GLN A 133 5.13 9.55 -12.21
C GLN A 133 6.28 8.97 -11.38
N GLN A 134 7.06 9.84 -10.74
CA GLN A 134 8.15 9.41 -9.87
C GLN A 134 7.63 8.62 -8.67
N ILE A 135 6.55 9.09 -8.02
CA ILE A 135 5.90 8.39 -6.90
C ILE A 135 5.47 6.99 -7.34
N TYR A 136 4.74 6.87 -8.45
CA TYR A 136 4.28 5.58 -8.95
C TYR A 136 5.44 4.63 -9.29
N SER A 137 6.45 5.11 -9.99
CA SER A 137 7.65 4.34 -10.34
C SER A 137 8.40 3.86 -9.08
N SER A 138 8.53 4.72 -8.08
CA SER A 138 9.19 4.41 -6.80
C SER A 138 8.45 3.33 -6.02
N ILE A 139 7.12 3.43 -5.98
CA ILE A 139 6.23 2.44 -5.36
C ILE A 139 6.37 1.10 -6.07
N MET A 140 6.28 1.07 -7.39
CA MET A 140 6.31 -0.16 -8.18
C MET A 140 7.69 -0.85 -8.17
N ARG A 141 8.78 -0.12 -7.91
CA ARG A 141 10.16 -0.63 -7.90
C ARG A 141 10.78 -0.75 -6.50
N PHE A 142 10.03 -0.44 -5.45
CA PHE A 142 10.56 -0.32 -4.08
C PHE A 142 11.82 0.58 -3.97
N LYS A 143 11.87 1.66 -4.75
CA LYS A 143 12.99 2.61 -4.78
C LYS A 143 12.61 3.90 -4.05
N LEU A 144 12.65 3.85 -2.72
CA LEU A 144 12.25 4.97 -1.85
C LEU A 144 13.43 5.75 -1.26
N ASN A 145 14.66 5.40 -1.61
CA ASN A 145 15.89 6.00 -1.07
C ASN A 145 16.11 7.46 -1.50
N GLN A 146 15.35 7.95 -2.49
CA GLN A 146 15.40 9.34 -2.95
C GLN A 146 14.51 10.30 -2.13
N TYR A 147 13.74 9.78 -1.17
CA TYR A 147 12.86 10.57 -0.31
C TYR A 147 13.45 10.63 1.10
N TYR A 148 13.66 11.86 1.59
CA TYR A 148 14.31 12.14 2.85
C TYR A 148 13.29 12.77 3.80
N LEU A 149 13.09 12.14 4.96
CA LEU A 149 12.21 12.65 6.01
C LEU A 149 12.91 13.79 6.76
N TYR A 150 12.13 14.71 7.33
CA TYR A 150 12.65 15.62 8.33
C TYR A 150 13.09 14.84 9.57
N HIS A 151 14.33 15.08 10.00
CA HIS A 151 14.96 14.38 11.12
C HIS A 151 14.68 14.99 12.49
N HIS A 152 13.88 16.06 12.59
CA HIS A 152 13.43 16.57 13.89
C HIS A 152 12.41 15.58 14.48
N ASP A 153 12.89 14.70 15.37
CA ASP A 153 12.14 13.83 16.28
C ASP A 153 11.14 12.82 15.68
N LEU A 154 11.14 12.66 14.35
CA LEU A 154 10.23 11.73 13.66
C LEU A 154 10.87 10.34 13.50
N HIS A 155 10.51 9.42 14.38
CA HIS A 155 11.00 8.04 14.43
C HIS A 155 10.21 7.10 13.50
N ILE A 156 10.06 7.45 12.23
CA ILE A 156 9.38 6.60 11.22
C ILE A 156 10.33 6.26 10.06
N THR A 157 10.04 5.18 9.33
CA THR A 157 10.75 4.89 8.07
C THR A 157 10.01 5.52 6.88
N ILE A 158 10.71 5.68 5.76
CA ILE A 158 10.08 6.11 4.52
C ILE A 158 8.98 5.14 4.03
N TYR A 159 9.09 3.85 4.39
CA TYR A 159 8.04 2.87 4.10
C TYR A 159 6.78 3.15 4.91
N ASP A 160 6.91 3.54 6.19
CA ASP A 160 5.76 3.91 7.02
C ASP A 160 5.06 5.15 6.47
N PHE A 161 5.83 6.11 5.99
CA PHE A 161 5.34 7.33 5.35
C PHE A 161 4.47 7.01 4.12
N PHE A 162 5.05 6.34 3.12
CA PHE A 162 4.32 5.94 1.90
C PHE A 162 3.12 5.04 2.20
N ALA A 163 3.30 4.05 3.07
CA ALA A 163 2.24 3.13 3.47
C ALA A 163 1.05 3.87 4.10
N THR A 164 1.32 4.87 4.94
CA THR A 164 0.28 5.65 5.64
C THR A 164 -0.51 6.51 4.66
N ILE A 165 0.17 7.19 3.74
CA ILE A 165 -0.49 8.02 2.71
C ILE A 165 -1.37 7.14 1.82
N MET A 166 -0.81 6.07 1.23
CA MET A 166 -1.54 5.17 0.34
C MET A 166 -2.78 4.56 1.03
N ARG A 167 -2.61 4.08 2.26
CA ARG A 167 -3.71 3.51 3.05
C ARG A 167 -4.79 4.55 3.33
N THR A 168 -4.41 5.79 3.65
CA THR A 168 -5.35 6.85 4.01
C THR A 168 -6.15 7.31 2.79
N ILE A 169 -5.47 7.53 1.64
CA ILE A 169 -6.12 7.85 0.37
C ILE A 169 -7.10 6.73 -0.02
N TRP A 170 -6.64 5.47 0.03
CA TRP A 170 -7.48 4.32 -0.28
C TRP A 170 -8.73 4.27 0.62
N ARG A 171 -8.53 4.41 1.94
CA ARG A 171 -9.64 4.40 2.90
C ARG A 171 -10.66 5.49 2.60
N HIS A 172 -10.22 6.74 2.47
CA HIS A 172 -11.12 7.86 2.18
C HIS A 172 -11.83 7.73 0.84
N HIS A 173 -11.14 7.23 -0.19
CA HIS A 173 -11.76 7.00 -1.49
C HIS A 173 -12.92 5.99 -1.41
N TYR A 174 -12.74 4.86 -0.72
CA TYR A 174 -13.82 3.87 -0.62
C TYR A 174 -14.87 4.20 0.44
N ARG A 175 -14.62 5.11 1.38
CA ARG A 175 -15.69 5.65 2.25
C ARG A 175 -16.75 6.40 1.46
N GLN A 176 -16.38 7.03 0.34
CA GLN A 176 -17.37 7.60 -0.57
C GLN A 176 -18.32 6.56 -1.15
N PHE A 177 -17.83 5.35 -1.41
CA PHE A 177 -18.64 4.27 -1.96
C PHE A 177 -19.47 3.55 -0.90
N TYR A 178 -18.87 3.23 0.26
CA TYR A 178 -19.54 2.43 1.30
C TYR A 178 -20.33 3.26 2.31
N ASP A 179 -19.82 4.43 2.68
CA ASP A 179 -20.38 5.28 3.74
C ASP A 179 -21.04 6.56 3.18
N LEU A 180 -21.00 6.77 1.85
CA LEU A 180 -21.45 8.00 1.18
C LEU A 180 -20.76 9.28 1.68
N ILE A 181 -19.54 9.16 2.21
CA ILE A 181 -18.75 10.29 2.71
C ILE A 181 -17.83 10.79 1.59
N PRO A 182 -17.99 12.04 1.10
CA PRO A 182 -17.14 12.58 0.03
C PRO A 182 -15.66 12.56 0.38
N PHE A 183 -14.81 12.41 -0.64
CA PHE A 183 -13.37 12.54 -0.45
C PHE A 183 -12.98 13.97 -0.07
N ASP A 184 -12.36 14.13 1.10
CA ASP A 184 -11.82 15.40 1.59
C ASP A 184 -10.30 15.27 1.77
N ALA A 185 -9.55 15.99 0.93
CA ALA A 185 -8.09 16.01 0.96
C ALA A 185 -7.54 16.58 2.29
N ILE A 186 -8.20 17.59 2.87
CA ILE A 186 -7.77 18.22 4.13
C ILE A 186 -7.94 17.22 5.27
N GLN A 187 -9.07 16.52 5.32
CA GLN A 187 -9.30 15.48 6.33
C GLN A 187 -8.32 14.30 6.15
N ALA A 188 -8.01 13.92 4.91
CA ALA A 188 -6.99 12.92 4.62
C ALA A 188 -5.60 13.33 5.14
N CYS A 189 -5.16 14.57 4.88
CA CYS A 189 -3.90 15.12 5.39
C CYS A 189 -3.85 15.11 6.92
N ARG A 190 -4.93 15.54 7.60
CA ARG A 190 -5.02 15.50 9.07
C ARG A 190 -4.86 14.08 9.61
N HIS A 191 -5.55 13.10 9.01
CA HIS A 191 -5.42 11.70 9.42
C HIS A 191 -4.00 11.14 9.18
N ILE A 192 -3.35 11.51 8.07
CA ILE A 192 -1.95 11.15 7.81
C ILE A 192 -1.05 11.69 8.91
N ARG A 193 -1.15 13.00 9.21
CA ARG A 193 -0.36 13.63 10.28
C ARG A 193 -0.55 12.91 11.62
N THR A 194 -1.79 12.70 12.04
CA THR A 194 -2.07 12.01 13.32
C THR A 194 -1.48 10.60 13.35
N GLU A 195 -1.63 9.82 12.28
CA GLU A 195 -1.13 8.43 12.25
C GLU A 195 0.41 8.39 12.22
N LEU A 196 1.07 9.28 11.48
CA LEU A 196 2.53 9.34 11.44
C LEU A 196 3.13 9.75 12.79
N LEU A 197 2.55 10.75 13.46
CA LEU A 197 2.97 11.15 14.81
C LEU A 197 2.75 10.01 15.82
N ARG A 198 1.61 9.31 15.73
CA ARG A 198 1.33 8.12 16.55
C ARG A 198 2.38 7.03 16.31
N LEU A 199 2.70 6.71 15.05
CA LEU A 199 3.72 5.72 14.71
C LEU A 199 5.11 6.12 15.21
N SER A 200 5.46 7.41 15.13
CA SER A 200 6.71 7.95 15.69
C SER A 200 6.77 7.70 17.20
N SER A 201 5.72 8.08 17.94
CA SER A 201 5.67 7.92 19.41
C SER A 201 5.74 6.46 19.87
N LEU A 202 5.12 5.54 19.13
CA LEU A 202 5.18 4.11 19.46
C LEU A 202 6.60 3.55 19.30
N ARG A 203 7.40 4.12 18.40
CA ARG A 203 8.78 3.67 18.15
C ARG A 203 9.79 4.32 19.08
N SER A 204 9.58 5.58 19.46
CA SER A 204 10.41 6.22 20.49
C SER A 204 10.32 5.49 21.83
N LEU A 205 9.18 4.86 22.14
CA LEU A 205 8.98 4.06 23.36
C LEU A 205 9.56 2.63 23.28
N SER A 206 10.02 2.19 22.11
CA SER A 206 10.56 0.84 21.88
C SER A 206 12.09 0.75 21.92
N HIS A 207 12.75 1.86 22.27
CA HIS A 207 14.18 1.99 22.50
C HIS A 207 14.42 2.38 23.96
#